data_AF-A0A1M6HTS4-F1
#
_entry.id   AF-A0A1M6HTS4-F1
#
_cell.length_a   1.000
_cell.length_b   1.000
_cell.length_c   1.000
_cell.angle_alpha   90.00
_cell.angle_beta   90.00
_cell.angle_gamma   90.00
#
_symmetry.space_group_name_H-M   'P 1'
#
loop_
_entity.id
_entity.type
_entity.pdbx_description
1 polymer ?
#
loop_
_entity_poly.entity_id
_entity_poly.type
_entity_poly.pdbx_seq_one_letter_code
_entity_poly.pdbx_strand_id
1 'polypeptide(L)'
;MKIKILLLISFLFCFLEWGNNKAAFIFEIIYTIFIEKLSVGNFFHPIIFLSFISILIILTSLFANINIKLEKITVIFLTLLVLFFLLIGLLSIRYKIIISTLPFLYFSNLYFKQLRNQKKMLSN
;
A
#
# COMPACT_ATOMS: atom_id res chain seq x y z
N MET A 1 -0.82 -8.66 -14.19
CA MET A 1 -0.50 -7.25 -14.51
C MET A 1 -1.60 -6.30 -14.06
N LYS A 2 -2.84 -6.37 -14.59
CA LYS A 2 -3.94 -5.43 -14.24
C LYS A 2 -4.15 -5.24 -12.73
N ILE A 3 -4.32 -6.32 -11.96
CA ILE A 3 -4.58 -6.24 -10.51
C ILE A 3 -3.44 -5.57 -9.73
N LYS A 4 -2.18 -5.76 -10.15
CA LYS A 4 -1.02 -5.13 -9.51
C LYS A 4 -1.04 -3.60 -9.67
N ILE A 5 -1.48 -3.11 -10.83
CA ILE A 5 -1.66 -1.67 -11.09
C ILE A 5 -2.77 -1.11 -10.20
N LEU A 6 -3.91 -1.80 -10.12
CA LEU A 6 -5.02 -1.36 -9.26
C LEU A 6 -4.62 -1.36 -7.77
N LEU A 7 -3.82 -2.33 -7.32
CA LEU A 7 -3.22 -2.34 -5.99
C LEU A 7 -2.33 -1.13 -5.73
N LEU A 8 -1.45 -0.80 -6.67
CA LEU A 8 -0.55 0.34 -6.55
C LEU A 8 -1.32 1.67 -6.48
N ILE A 9 -2.28 1.86 -7.39
CA ILE A 9 -3.11 3.06 -7.44
C ILE A 9 -3.93 3.18 -6.15
N SER A 10 -4.66 2.13 -5.77
CA SER A 10 -5.48 2.16 -4.55
C SER A 10 -4.67 2.41 -3.28
N PHE A 11 -3.42 1.91 -3.20
CA PHE A 11 -2.53 2.21 -2.09
C PHE A 11 -2.13 3.69 -2.05
N LEU A 12 -1.74 4.27 -3.18
CA LEU A 12 -1.35 5.68 -3.26
C LEU A 12 -2.48 6.64 -2.85
N PHE A 13 -3.72 6.23 -3.11
CA PHE A 13 -4.93 6.96 -2.72
C PHE A 13 -5.41 6.68 -1.29
N CYS A 14 -4.70 5.89 -0.49
CA CYS A 14 -4.97 5.82 0.94
C CYS A 14 -4.74 7.20 1.58
N PHE A 15 -5.71 7.64 2.37
CA PHE A 15 -5.71 8.93 3.02
C PHE A 15 -5.33 8.79 4.49
N LEU A 16 -4.48 9.68 4.99
CA LEU A 16 -4.00 9.69 6.36
C LEU A 16 -4.20 11.07 6.98
N GLU A 17 -4.66 11.08 8.23
CA GLU A 17 -4.72 12.28 9.05
C GLU A 17 -3.85 12.07 10.30
N TRP A 18 -3.01 13.04 10.66
CA TRP A 18 -2.18 12.97 11.86
C TRP A 18 -1.96 14.37 12.47
N GLY A 19 -1.90 14.44 13.81
CA GLY A 19 -1.74 15.70 14.54
C GLY A 19 -2.89 16.69 14.31
N ASN A 20 -2.68 17.95 14.72
CA ASN A 20 -3.66 19.02 14.51
C ASN A 20 -3.55 19.54 13.07
N ASN A 21 -4.58 19.25 12.26
CA ASN A 21 -4.81 19.77 10.91
C ASN A 21 -3.89 19.25 9.77
N LYS A 22 -3.10 18.19 9.98
CA LYS A 22 -2.37 17.57 8.85
C LYS A 22 -3.14 16.36 8.33
N ALA A 23 -3.42 16.40 7.04
CA ALA A 23 -4.10 15.36 6.33
C ALA A 23 -3.56 15.31 4.91
N ALA A 24 -3.22 14.11 4.43
CA ALA A 24 -2.64 13.95 3.12
C ALA A 24 -2.85 12.53 2.60
N PHE A 25 -2.85 12.39 1.28
CA PHE A 25 -2.77 11.08 0.63
C PHE A 25 -1.34 10.52 0.69
N ILE A 26 -1.19 9.20 0.57
CA ILE A 26 0.15 8.57 0.55
C ILE A 26 1.02 9.14 -0.58
N PHE A 27 0.46 9.42 -1.76
CA PHE A 27 1.23 10.04 -2.84
C PHE A 27 1.72 11.46 -2.50
N GLU A 28 0.91 12.26 -1.80
CA GLU A 28 1.28 13.60 -1.35
C GLU A 28 2.38 13.52 -0.29
N ILE A 29 2.26 12.59 0.66
CA ILE A 29 3.29 12.33 1.68
C ILE A 29 4.62 12.00 1.01
N ILE A 30 4.62 11.10 0.03
CA ILE A 30 5.82 10.73 -0.72
C ILE A 30 6.37 11.96 -1.45
N TYR A 31 5.53 12.69 -2.19
CA TYR A 31 5.93 13.88 -2.94
C TYR A 31 6.59 14.94 -2.05
N THR A 32 5.92 15.32 -0.96
CA THR A 32 6.42 16.30 0.01
C THR A 32 7.77 15.88 0.59
N ILE A 33 7.97 14.61 0.90
CA ILE A 33 9.24 14.11 1.46
C ILE A 33 10.38 14.18 0.44
N PHE A 34 10.09 13.88 -0.83
CA PHE A 34 11.10 13.89 -1.89
C PHE A 34 11.47 15.30 -2.35
N ILE A 35 10.53 16.25 -2.31
CA ILE A 35 10.72 17.59 -2.90
C ILE A 35 11.00 18.65 -1.84
N GLU A 36 10.30 18.63 -0.71
CA GLU A 36 10.39 19.71 0.29
C GLU A 36 11.49 19.51 1.34
N LYS A 37 12.53 18.69 1.04
CA LYS A 37 13.70 18.46 1.90
C LYS A 37 13.32 18.20 3.37
N LEU A 38 12.85 17.00 3.66
CA LEU A 38 12.79 16.59 5.06
C LEU A 38 14.18 16.17 5.57
N SER A 39 14.51 16.68 6.76
CA SER A 39 15.62 16.20 7.57
C SER A 39 15.60 14.66 7.62
N VAL A 40 16.77 14.04 7.50
CA VAL A 40 16.97 12.58 7.38
C VAL A 40 16.16 11.79 8.43
N GLY A 41 15.90 12.37 9.60
CA GLY A 41 15.09 11.78 10.67
C GLY A 41 13.63 11.46 10.32
N ASN A 42 12.98 12.20 9.41
CA ASN A 42 11.59 11.93 9.06
C ASN A 42 11.44 10.89 7.93
N PHE A 43 12.50 10.66 7.15
CA PHE A 43 12.55 9.57 6.16
C PHE A 43 12.56 8.19 6.84
N PHE A 44 13.10 8.13 8.07
CA PHE A 44 13.13 6.93 8.90
C PHE A 44 11.81 6.61 9.61
N HIS A 45 10.72 7.36 9.39
CA HIS A 45 9.43 6.93 9.91
C HIS A 45 9.09 5.56 9.29
N PRO A 46 8.94 4.48 10.08
CA PRO A 46 8.91 3.11 9.56
C PRO A 46 7.85 2.90 8.47
N ILE A 47 6.74 3.63 8.58
CA ILE A 47 5.62 3.62 7.65
C ILE A 47 6.01 4.12 6.26
N ILE A 48 6.79 5.20 6.18
CA ILE A 48 7.13 5.87 4.93
C ILE A 48 8.14 5.03 4.15
N PHE A 49 9.20 4.60 4.83
CA PHE A 49 10.21 3.74 4.24
C PHE A 49 9.60 2.41 3.74
N LEU A 50 8.73 1.81 4.55
CA LEU A 50 8.03 0.58 4.20
C LEU A 50 7.09 0.78 3.00
N SER A 51 6.36 1.90 2.97
CA SER A 51 5.48 2.26 1.85
C SER A 51 6.29 2.42 0.56
N PHE A 52 7.44 3.10 0.62
CA PHE A 52 8.29 3.34 -0.52
C PHE A 52 8.90 2.06 -1.11
N ILE A 53 9.48 1.20 -0.26
CA ILE A 53 10.00 -0.11 -0.68
C ILE A 53 8.89 -0.95 -1.32
N SER A 54 7.70 -0.93 -0.73
CA SER A 54 6.58 -1.72 -1.24
C SER A 54 6.11 -1.25 -2.61
N ILE A 55 6.07 0.07 -2.83
CA ILE A 55 5.77 0.67 -4.14
C ILE A 55 6.85 0.26 -5.16
N LEU A 56 8.13 0.35 -4.81
CA LEU A 56 9.22 -0.03 -5.72
C LEU A 56 9.15 -1.51 -6.12
N ILE A 57 8.88 -2.41 -5.17
CA ILE A 57 8.76 -3.84 -5.46
C ILE A 57 7.57 -4.12 -6.39
N ILE A 58 6.40 -3.54 -6.12
CA ILE A 58 5.22 -3.74 -6.98
C ILE A 58 5.49 -3.14 -8.37
N LEU A 59 6.07 -1.94 -8.44
CA LEU A 59 6.39 -1.27 -9.70
C LEU A 59 7.39 -2.08 -10.54
N THR A 60 8.48 -2.54 -9.93
CA THR A 60 9.45 -3.39 -10.63
C THR A 60 8.86 -4.73 -11.04
N SER A 61 7.91 -5.30 -10.28
CA SER A 61 7.19 -6.53 -10.65
C SER A 61 6.20 -6.37 -11.81
N LEU A 62 5.93 -5.12 -12.26
CA LEU A 62 5.13 -4.85 -13.45
C LEU A 62 5.96 -4.95 -14.73
N PHE A 63 7.24 -4.56 -14.67
CA PHE A 63 8.14 -4.51 -15.82
C PHE A 63 9.10 -5.70 -15.88
N ALA A 64 9.37 -6.36 -14.75
CA ALA A 64 10.26 -7.50 -14.65
C ALA A 64 9.59 -8.69 -13.94
N ASN A 65 10.01 -9.90 -14.28
CA ASN A 65 9.60 -11.12 -13.59
C ASN A 65 10.32 -11.22 -12.23
N ILE A 66 9.78 -10.54 -11.23
CA ILE A 66 10.21 -10.67 -9.84
C ILE A 66 9.69 -11.96 -9.23
N ASN A 67 10.43 -12.49 -8.26
CA ASN A 67 10.03 -13.66 -7.50
C ASN A 67 8.63 -13.46 -6.87
N ILE A 68 7.68 -14.31 -7.27
CA ILE A 68 6.28 -14.30 -6.79
C ILE A 68 6.20 -14.37 -5.25
N LYS A 69 7.17 -15.02 -4.59
CA LYS A 69 7.24 -15.06 -3.12
C LYS A 69 7.47 -13.67 -2.53
N LEU A 70 8.39 -12.91 -3.12
CA LEU A 70 8.76 -11.57 -2.67
C LEU A 70 7.57 -10.61 -2.87
N GLU A 71 6.94 -10.64 -4.04
CA GLU A 71 5.73 -9.84 -4.30
C GLU A 71 4.59 -10.18 -3.33
N LYS A 72 4.36 -11.47 -3.06
CA LYS A 72 3.35 -11.91 -2.09
C LYS A 72 3.64 -11.35 -0.69
N ILE A 73 4.89 -11.41 -0.25
CA ILE A 73 5.32 -10.86 1.05
C ILE A 73 5.04 -9.35 1.08
N THR A 74 5.40 -8.62 0.03
CA THR A 74 5.11 -7.18 -0.09
C THR A 74 3.62 -6.85 0.01
N VAL A 75 2.75 -7.59 -0.69
CA VAL A 75 1.31 -7.37 -0.61
C VAL A 75 0.74 -7.71 0.78
N ILE A 76 1.28 -8.74 1.45
CA ILE A 76 0.91 -9.04 2.85
C ILE A 76 1.28 -7.87 3.77
N PHE A 77 2.50 -7.35 3.66
CA PHE A 77 2.95 -6.22 4.48
C PHE A 77 2.12 -4.96 4.23
N LEU A 78 1.84 -4.62 2.97
CA LEU A 78 0.96 -3.50 2.63
C LEU A 78 -0.46 -3.70 3.17
N THR A 79 -0.97 -4.93 3.12
CA THR A 79 -2.29 -5.25 3.70
C THR A 79 -2.30 -5.04 5.20
N LEU A 80 -1.27 -5.47 5.91
CA LEU A 80 -1.14 -5.22 7.34
C LEU A 80 -1.07 -3.72 7.65
N LEU A 81 -0.32 -2.96 6.85
CA LEU A 81 -0.20 -1.52 7.00
C LEU A 81 -1.53 -0.79 6.75
N VAL A 82 -2.26 -1.16 5.70
CA VAL A 82 -3.56 -0.56 5.39
C VAL A 82 -4.64 -0.97 6.41
N LEU A 83 -4.57 -2.19 6.95
CA LEU A 83 -5.42 -2.59 8.09
C LEU A 83 -5.13 -1.73 9.33
N PHE A 84 -3.87 -1.38 9.58
CA PHE A 84 -3.53 -0.44 10.65
C PHE A 84 -4.12 0.95 10.40
N PHE A 85 -4.09 1.45 9.16
CA PHE A 85 -4.76 2.71 8.81
C PHE A 85 -6.27 2.65 8.98
N LEU A 86 -6.90 1.54 8.59
CA LEU A 86 -8.32 1.29 8.81
C LEU A 86 -8.65 1.30 10.32
N LEU A 87 -7.83 0.65 11.15
CA LEU A 87 -7.98 0.67 12.61
C LEU A 87 -7.92 2.09 13.17
N ILE A 88 -6.95 2.90 12.73
CA ILE A 88 -6.84 4.32 13.13
C ILE A 88 -8.10 5.08 12.70
N GLY A 89 -8.57 4.86 11.47
CA GLY A 89 -9.78 5.48 10.93
C GLY A 89 -11.02 5.12 11.73
N LEU A 90 -11.16 3.87 12.15
CA LEU A 90 -12.27 3.39 12.98
C LEU A 90 -12.22 3.98 14.40
N LEU A 91 -11.04 3.92 15.05
CA LEU A 91 -10.84 4.45 16.41
C LEU A 91 -11.06 5.97 16.47
N SER A 92 -10.70 6.68 15.40
CA SER A 92 -10.82 8.13 15.31
C SER A 92 -12.14 8.59 14.65
N ILE A 93 -13.01 7.66 14.25
CA ILE A 93 -14.28 7.90 13.53
C ILE A 93 -14.06 8.80 12.29
N ARG A 94 -12.96 8.58 11.57
CA ARG A 94 -12.57 9.33 10.37
C ARG A 94 -12.98 8.58 9.12
N TYR A 95 -14.19 8.86 8.63
CA TYR A 95 -14.75 8.23 7.43
C TYR A 95 -13.86 8.34 6.19
N LYS A 96 -13.13 9.45 6.03
CA LYS A 96 -12.20 9.65 4.90
C LYS A 96 -11.11 8.57 4.86
N ILE A 97 -10.50 8.29 6.02
CA ILE A 97 -9.48 7.25 6.15
C ILE A 97 -10.12 5.89 5.82
N ILE A 98 -11.24 5.55 6.46
CA ILE A 98 -11.94 4.28 6.27
C ILE A 98 -12.24 4.05 4.79
N ILE A 99 -12.94 4.98 4.14
CA ILE A 99 -13.35 4.85 2.74
C ILE A 99 -12.13 4.73 1.82
N SER A 100 -11.05 5.48 2.07
CA SER A 100 -9.84 5.42 1.25
C SER A 100 -9.09 4.09 1.33
N THR A 101 -9.19 3.37 2.45
CA THR A 101 -8.53 2.07 2.64
C THR A 101 -9.28 0.89 2.03
N LEU A 102 -10.61 1.00 1.86
CA LEU A 102 -11.45 -0.10 1.35
C LEU A 102 -11.07 -0.55 -0.07
N PRO A 103 -10.81 0.33 -1.05
CA PRO A 103 -10.37 -0.07 -2.39
C PRO A 103 -9.13 -0.95 -2.37
N PHE A 104 -8.13 -0.59 -1.55
CA PHE A 104 -6.91 -1.37 -1.44
C PHE A 104 -7.18 -2.77 -0.88
N LEU A 105 -7.95 -2.86 0.21
CA LEU A 105 -8.30 -4.14 0.82
C LEU A 105 -9.09 -5.05 -0.14
N TYR A 106 -9.98 -4.46 -0.93
CA TYR A 106 -10.72 -5.18 -1.97
C TYR A 106 -9.77 -5.77 -3.04
N PHE A 107 -8.86 -4.95 -3.60
CA PHE A 107 -7.91 -5.42 -4.61
C PHE A 107 -6.88 -6.41 -4.06
N SER A 108 -6.48 -6.26 -2.79
CA SER A 108 -5.59 -7.22 -2.12
C SER A 108 -6.23 -8.60 -2.02
N ASN A 109 -7.51 -8.67 -1.64
CA ASN A 109 -8.24 -9.95 -1.61
C ASN A 109 -8.35 -10.57 -3.01
N LEU A 110 -8.64 -9.76 -4.04
CA LEU A 110 -8.67 -10.24 -5.44
C LEU A 110 -7.30 -10.77 -5.90
N TYR A 111 -6.21 -10.10 -5.54
CA TYR A 111 -4.85 -10.55 -5.83
C TYR A 111 -4.56 -11.94 -5.24
N PHE A 112 -4.86 -12.17 -3.96
CA PHE A 112 -4.65 -13.49 -3.34
C PHE A 112 -5.56 -14.58 -3.94
N LYS A 113 -6.80 -14.25 -4.31
CA LYS A 113 -7.68 -15.17 -5.04
C LYS A 113 -7.08 -15.57 -6.39
N GLN A 114 -6.53 -14.61 -7.15
CA GLN A 114 -5.87 -14.89 -8.42
C GLN A 114 -4.67 -15.83 -8.25
N LEU A 115 -3.79 -15.56 -7.28
CA LEU A 115 -2.62 -16.41 -7.00
C LEU A 115 -3.03 -17.85 -6.63
N ARG A 116 -4.09 -18.01 -5.84
CA ARG A 116 -4.60 -19.33 -5.46
C ARG A 116 -5.13 -20.11 -6.68
N ASN A 117 -5.84 -19.45 -7.58
CA ASN A 117 -6.38 -20.08 -8.79
C ASN A 117 -5.27 -20.53 -9.75
N GLN A 118 -4.21 -19.72 -9.90
CA GLN A 118 -3.05 -20.10 -10.73
C GLN A 118 -2.32 -21.33 -10.19
N LYS A 119 -2.16 -21.45 -8.86
CA LYS A 119 -1.56 -22.65 -8.26
C LYS A 119 -2.38 -23.92 -8.52
N LYS A 120 -3.72 -23.83 -8.47
CA LYS A 120 -4.60 -24.98 -8.73
C LYS A 120 -4.51 -25.49 -10.18
N MET A 121 -4.30 -24.60 -11.14
CA MET A 121 -4.18 -24.97 -12.56
C MET A 121 -2.85 -25.66 -12.91
N LEU A 122 -1.80 -25.44 -12.12
CA LEU A 122 -0.48 -26.07 -12.31
C LEU A 122 -0.31 -27.39 -11.55
N SER A 123 -1.26 -27.73 -10.67
CA SER A 123 -1.26 -28.96 -9.87
C SER A 123 -2.22 -30.04 -10.38
N ASN A 124 -2.90 -29.78 -11.50
CA ASN A 124 -3.73 -30.73 -12.25
C ASN A 124 -3.05 -31.03 -13.58
#